data_AF-A0A961XR18-F1
#
_entry.id   AF-A0A961XR18-F1
#
_cell.length_a   1.000
_cell.length_b   1.000
_cell.length_c   1.000
_cell.angle_alpha   90.00
_cell.angle_beta   90.00
_cell.angle_gamma   90.00
#
_symmetry.space_group_name_H-M   'P 1'
#
loop_
_entity.id
_entity.type
_entity.pdbx_description
1 polymer ?
#
loop_
_entity_poly.entity_id
_entity_poly.type
_entity_poly.pdbx_seq_one_letter_code
_entity_poly.pdbx_strand_id
1 'polypeptide(L)'
;DFYQLDLEMSFVEQEDVLATMEPVLRGVFEDFAEGKPVTQQFRRIAYDDAIRLYGSDKPDLRNPIEMADVSQHFAGSGFKVFANILAASEKNQVWAIPAPTGGSRAFCDRMNSWAQGEGQPGLGYIFWRK
;
A
#
# COMPACT_ATOMS: atom_id res chain seq x y z
N ASP A 1 13.65 12.40 -23.59
CA ASP A 1 13.34 11.14 -24.29
C ASP A 1 13.59 9.96 -23.37
N PHE A 2 12.73 8.95 -23.41
CA PHE A 2 12.89 7.69 -22.67
C PHE A 2 12.63 6.51 -23.62
N TYR A 3 13.22 5.36 -23.31
CA TYR A 3 13.09 4.13 -24.09
C TYR A 3 12.08 3.19 -23.44
N GLN A 4 11.35 2.43 -24.26
CA GLN A 4 10.43 1.39 -23.84
C GLN A 4 10.75 0.10 -24.58
N LEU A 5 10.58 -1.03 -23.89
CA LEU A 5 10.52 -2.35 -24.52
C LEU A 5 9.05 -2.62 -24.86
N ASP A 6 8.72 -2.64 -26.14
CA ASP A 6 7.36 -2.85 -26.64
C ASP A 6 7.13 -4.34 -26.96
N LEU A 7 5.96 -4.87 -26.60
CA LEU A 7 5.59 -6.26 -26.81
C LEU A 7 4.08 -6.39 -27.07
N GLU A 8 3.72 -7.14 -28.10
CA GLU A 8 2.34 -7.45 -28.48
C GLU A 8 2.23 -8.96 -28.78
N MET A 9 1.11 -9.59 -28.40
CA MET A 9 0.84 -11.01 -28.62
C MET A 9 -0.61 -11.20 -29.09
N SER A 10 -0.87 -12.15 -29.99
CA SER A 10 -2.22 -12.42 -30.53
C SER A 10 -2.78 -13.75 -30.01
N PHE A 11 -4.10 -13.81 -29.80
CA PHE A 11 -4.83 -14.99 -29.33
C PHE A 11 -4.37 -15.52 -27.95
N VAL A 12 -4.04 -14.62 -27.03
CA VAL A 12 -3.54 -14.93 -25.69
C VAL A 12 -4.39 -14.30 -24.59
N GLU A 13 -4.28 -14.83 -23.38
CA GLU A 13 -4.84 -14.27 -22.15
C GLU A 13 -3.78 -13.50 -21.34
N GLN A 14 -4.21 -12.83 -20.27
CA GLN A 14 -3.31 -12.06 -19.40
C GLN A 14 -2.16 -12.91 -18.85
N GLU A 15 -2.45 -14.13 -18.41
CA GLU A 15 -1.43 -15.01 -17.80
C GLU A 15 -0.34 -15.40 -18.80
N ASP A 16 -0.68 -15.59 -20.08
CA ASP A 16 0.29 -15.91 -21.12
C ASP A 16 1.31 -14.77 -21.29
N VAL A 17 0.84 -13.52 -21.28
CA VAL A 17 1.69 -12.32 -21.38
C VAL A 17 2.60 -12.20 -20.15
N LEU A 18 2.03 -12.39 -18.96
CA LEU A 18 2.76 -12.32 -17.69
C LEU A 18 3.83 -13.42 -17.58
N ALA A 19 3.48 -14.65 -17.96
CA ALA A 19 4.38 -15.80 -17.97
C ALA A 19 5.49 -15.66 -19.02
N THR A 20 5.22 -14.97 -20.13
CA THR A 20 6.24 -14.65 -21.14
C THR A 20 7.21 -13.58 -20.65
N MET A 21 6.71 -12.53 -19.98
CA MET A 21 7.54 -11.40 -19.55
C MET A 21 8.34 -11.65 -18.27
N GLU A 22 7.83 -12.47 -17.35
CA GLU A 22 8.50 -12.70 -16.06
C GLU A 22 9.91 -13.30 -16.20
N PRO A 23 10.16 -14.32 -17.07
CA PRO A 23 11.50 -14.81 -17.35
C PRO A 23 12.42 -13.77 -17.98
N VAL A 24 11.89 -12.88 -18.83
CA VAL A 24 12.69 -11.81 -19.44
C VAL A 24 13.19 -10.84 -18.37
N LEU A 25 12.29 -10.35 -17.52
CA LEU A 25 12.65 -9.45 -16.42
C LEU A 25 13.64 -10.12 -15.45
N ARG A 26 13.35 -11.35 -15.03
CA ARG A 26 14.23 -12.13 -14.16
C ARG A 26 15.61 -12.34 -14.77
N GLY A 27 15.69 -12.77 -16.02
CA GLY A 27 16.95 -13.03 -16.71
C GLY A 27 17.83 -11.79 -16.77
N VAL A 28 17.25 -10.61 -17.06
CA VAL A 28 17.97 -9.33 -16.99
C VAL A 28 18.54 -9.10 -15.59
N PHE A 29 17.76 -9.31 -14.52
CA PHE A 29 18.32 -9.17 -13.18
C PHE A 29 19.36 -10.25 -12.88
N GLU A 30 19.18 -11.51 -13.27
CA GLU A 30 20.16 -12.58 -13.01
C GLU A 30 21.50 -12.31 -13.69
N ASP A 31 21.49 -11.80 -14.92
CA ASP A 31 22.70 -11.46 -15.68
C ASP A 31 23.46 -10.26 -15.07
N PHE A 32 22.73 -9.27 -14.54
CA PHE A 32 23.30 -7.97 -14.13
C PHE A 32 23.27 -7.69 -12.62
N ALA A 33 22.74 -8.59 -11.77
CA ALA A 33 22.63 -8.36 -10.32
C ALA A 33 23.90 -8.64 -9.52
N GLU A 34 25.03 -8.96 -10.18
CA GLU A 34 26.34 -9.18 -9.54
C GLU A 34 26.28 -10.27 -8.43
N GLY A 35 25.54 -11.34 -8.68
CA GLY A 35 25.39 -12.46 -7.73
C GLY A 35 24.41 -12.21 -6.58
N LYS A 36 23.68 -11.09 -6.56
CA LYS A 36 22.58 -10.88 -5.61
C LYS A 36 21.41 -11.82 -5.93
N PRO A 37 20.66 -12.27 -4.91
CA PRO A 37 19.50 -13.13 -5.12
C PRO A 37 18.42 -12.38 -5.92
N VAL A 38 17.91 -13.04 -6.95
CA VAL A 38 16.79 -12.55 -7.77
C VAL A 38 15.53 -13.34 -7.43
N THR A 39 14.42 -12.63 -7.27
CA THR A 39 13.12 -13.24 -6.96
C THR A 39 12.69 -14.19 -8.08
N GLN A 40 12.36 -15.42 -7.71
CA GLN A 40 12.06 -16.49 -8.67
C GLN A 40 10.59 -16.57 -9.06
N GLN A 41 9.68 -16.04 -8.27
CA GLN A 41 8.27 -15.96 -8.62
C GLN A 41 7.75 -14.61 -8.17
N PHE A 42 7.23 -13.83 -9.11
CA PHE A 42 6.73 -12.50 -8.79
C PHE A 42 5.36 -12.62 -8.13
N ARG A 43 5.25 -12.11 -6.89
CA ARG A 43 3.99 -12.09 -6.16
C ARG A 43 2.95 -11.31 -6.96
N ARG A 44 1.82 -11.96 -7.26
CA ARG A 44 0.64 -11.32 -7.86
C ARG A 44 -0.24 -10.77 -6.75
N ILE A 45 -0.57 -9.49 -6.85
CA ILE A 45 -1.43 -8.78 -5.90
C ILE A 45 -2.52 -8.13 -6.73
N ALA A 46 -3.79 -8.40 -6.41
CA ALA A 46 -4.89 -7.72 -7.06
C ALA A 46 -4.83 -6.22 -6.75
N TYR A 47 -5.28 -5.37 -7.68
CA TYR A 47 -5.25 -3.92 -7.49
C TYR A 47 -5.95 -3.51 -6.19
N ASP A 48 -7.16 -4.03 -5.96
CA ASP A 48 -7.93 -3.73 -4.75
C ASP A 48 -7.19 -4.14 -3.47
N ASP A 49 -6.50 -5.29 -3.49
CA ASP A 49 -5.69 -5.73 -2.36
C ASP A 49 -4.47 -4.83 -2.15
N ALA A 50 -3.81 -4.39 -3.23
CA ALA A 50 -2.66 -3.50 -3.14
C ALA A 50 -3.04 -2.13 -2.53
N ILE A 51 -4.17 -1.57 -2.95
CA ILE A 51 -4.73 -0.34 -2.38
C ILE A 51 -5.12 -0.55 -0.91
N ARG A 52 -5.77 -1.65 -0.58
CA ARG A 52 -6.24 -1.93 0.80
C ARG A 52 -5.09 -2.19 1.76
N LEU A 53 -4.09 -2.97 1.36
CA LEU A 53 -2.98 -3.36 2.24
C LEU A 53 -1.89 -2.29 2.30
N TYR A 54 -1.63 -1.56 1.21
CA TYR A 54 -0.45 -0.71 1.10
C TYR A 54 -0.75 0.73 0.68
N GLY A 55 -1.99 1.08 0.33
CA GLY A 55 -2.36 2.41 -0.13
C GLY A 55 -1.68 2.83 -1.44
N SER A 56 -1.20 1.86 -2.23
CA SER A 56 -0.41 2.09 -3.44
C SER A 56 -0.68 0.99 -4.47
N ASP A 57 -0.85 1.37 -5.73
CA ASP A 57 -0.93 0.46 -6.87
C ASP A 57 0.44 -0.14 -7.26
N LYS A 58 1.51 0.42 -6.69
CA LYS A 58 2.91 -0.02 -6.80
C LYS A 58 3.50 -0.20 -5.39
N PRO A 59 3.09 -1.24 -4.63
CA PRO A 59 3.49 -1.38 -3.24
C PRO A 59 4.98 -1.69 -3.11
N ASP A 60 5.63 -1.05 -2.13
CA ASP A 60 7.00 -1.39 -1.76
C ASP A 60 7.00 -2.55 -0.76
N LEU A 61 7.16 -3.77 -1.28
CA LEU A 61 7.13 -5.00 -0.48
C LEU A 61 8.34 -5.18 0.46
N ARG A 62 9.31 -4.27 0.45
CA ARG A 62 10.40 -4.27 1.43
C ARG A 62 9.93 -3.71 2.77
N ASN A 63 8.87 -2.90 2.76
CA ASN A 63 8.22 -2.43 3.98
C ASN A 63 7.23 -3.49 4.47
N PRO A 64 7.40 -4.06 5.66
CA PRO A 64 6.51 -5.11 6.18
C PRO A 64 5.17 -4.56 6.72
N ILE A 65 4.96 -3.24 6.71
CA ILE A 65 3.76 -2.61 7.27
C ILE A 65 2.60 -2.79 6.30
N GLU A 66 1.54 -3.44 6.79
CA GLU A 66 0.24 -3.53 6.13
C GLU A 66 -0.79 -2.70 6.89
N MET A 67 -1.66 -2.01 6.13
CA MET A 67 -2.79 -1.27 6.65
C MET A 67 -3.95 -2.21 6.97
N ALA A 68 -4.81 -1.81 7.90
CA ALA A 68 -6.01 -2.57 8.25
C ALA A 68 -7.25 -1.68 8.31
N ASP A 69 -8.36 -2.17 7.77
CA ASP A 69 -9.67 -1.53 7.95
C ASP A 69 -10.14 -1.76 9.39
N VAL A 70 -10.29 -0.67 10.13
CA VAL A 70 -10.75 -0.65 11.52
C VAL A 70 -12.09 0.05 11.69
N SER A 71 -12.81 0.28 10.58
CA SER A 71 -14.07 1.03 10.56
C SER A 71 -15.11 0.50 11.56
N GLN A 72 -15.23 -0.82 11.68
CA GLN A 72 -16.18 -1.47 12.60
C GLN A 72 -16.00 -1.07 14.07
N HIS A 73 -14.77 -0.74 14.48
CA HIS A 73 -14.48 -0.35 15.86
C HIS A 73 -14.93 1.09 16.16
N PHE A 74 -15.09 1.92 15.13
CA PHE A 74 -15.46 3.33 15.26
C PHE A 74 -16.90 3.62 14.84
N ALA A 75 -17.54 2.72 14.09
CA ALA A 75 -18.93 2.84 13.71
C ALA A 75 -19.83 2.95 14.97
N GLY A 76 -20.60 4.04 15.07
CA GLY A 76 -21.45 4.32 16.23
C GLY A 76 -20.70 4.55 17.55
N SER A 77 -19.37 4.66 17.52
CA SER A 77 -18.57 4.88 18.73
C SER A 77 -18.73 6.30 19.29
N GLY A 78 -18.34 6.49 20.56
CA GLY A 78 -18.30 7.82 21.18
C GLY A 78 -17.25 8.77 20.57
N PHE A 79 -16.33 8.27 19.74
CA PHE A 79 -15.37 9.08 19.03
C PHE A 79 -16.01 9.70 17.78
N LYS A 80 -16.75 10.79 18.01
CA LYS A 80 -17.63 11.44 17.03
C LYS A 80 -16.99 11.74 15.68
N VAL A 81 -15.68 12.04 15.63
CA VAL A 81 -15.00 12.36 14.36
C VAL A 81 -15.09 11.20 13.38
N PHE A 82 -14.66 10.00 13.78
CA PHE A 82 -14.72 8.82 12.92
C PHE A 82 -16.14 8.27 12.78
N ALA A 83 -16.93 8.27 13.87
CA ALA A 83 -18.31 7.81 13.81
C ALA A 83 -19.15 8.62 12.80
N ASN A 84 -18.99 9.95 12.76
CA ASN A 84 -19.70 10.80 11.81
C ASN A 84 -19.21 10.61 10.37
N ILE A 85 -17.89 10.42 10.16
CA ILE A 85 -17.34 10.12 8.83
C ILE A 85 -17.94 8.82 8.31
N LEU A 86 -17.94 7.75 9.10
CA LEU A 86 -18.50 6.46 8.71
C LEU A 86 -20.02 6.51 8.47
N ALA A 87 -20.76 7.29 9.26
CA ALA A 87 -22.20 7.45 9.10
C ALA A 87 -22.59 8.29 7.87
N ALA A 88 -21.69 9.12 7.34
CA ALA A 88 -21.98 9.99 6.20
C ALA A 88 -22.08 9.22 4.88
N SER A 89 -21.41 8.07 4.76
CA SER A 89 -21.41 7.25 3.55
C SER A 89 -20.90 5.85 3.84
N GLU A 90 -21.56 4.83 3.29
CA GLU A 90 -21.09 3.43 3.34
C GLU A 90 -19.75 3.22 2.62
N LYS A 91 -19.32 4.18 1.79
CA LYS A 91 -18.01 4.14 1.12
C LYS A 91 -16.87 4.66 2.00
N ASN A 92 -17.17 5.30 3.13
CA ASN A 92 -16.14 5.85 4.00
C ASN A 92 -15.55 4.74 4.87
N GLN A 93 -14.24 4.79 5.07
CA GLN A 93 -13.51 3.80 5.86
C GLN A 93 -12.48 4.50 6.77
N VAL A 94 -12.14 3.84 7.88
CA VAL A 94 -11.05 4.22 8.76
C VAL A 94 -9.97 3.15 8.66
N TRP A 95 -8.81 3.53 8.17
CA TRP A 95 -7.66 2.63 7.99
C TRP A 95 -6.59 2.91 9.03
N ALA A 96 -6.14 1.87 9.73
CA ALA A 96 -5.06 1.92 10.68
C ALA A 96 -3.74 1.53 10.02
N ILE A 97 -2.68 2.28 10.31
CA ILE A 97 -1.31 2.01 9.84
C ILE A 97 -0.44 1.75 11.08
N PRO A 98 0.10 0.53 11.25
CA PRO A 98 1.04 0.24 12.34
C PRO A 98 2.28 1.14 12.25
N ALA A 99 2.67 1.75 13.38
CA ALA A 99 3.87 2.58 13.47
C ALA A 99 4.78 2.12 14.64
N PRO A 100 5.49 0.98 14.52
CA PRO A 100 6.26 0.38 15.62
C PRO A 100 7.31 1.31 16.23
N THR A 101 7.90 2.19 15.41
CA THR A 101 8.90 3.18 15.83
C THR A 101 8.32 4.60 15.96
N GLY A 102 7.02 4.77 15.72
CA GLY A 102 6.32 6.06 15.71
C GLY A 102 5.78 6.52 17.07
N GLY A 103 6.18 5.87 18.17
CA GLY A 103 5.61 6.04 19.51
C GLY A 103 5.86 7.38 20.23
N SER A 104 6.29 8.44 19.52
CA SER A 104 6.55 9.75 20.12
C SER A 104 5.50 10.77 19.70
N ARG A 105 5.18 11.71 20.61
CA ARG A 105 4.27 12.82 20.31
C ARG A 105 4.76 13.66 19.12
N ALA A 106 6.07 13.93 19.07
CA ALA A 106 6.68 14.66 17.97
C ALA A 106 6.52 13.95 16.61
N PHE A 107 6.58 12.62 16.57
CA PHE A 107 6.29 11.86 15.34
C PHE A 107 4.84 12.06 14.91
N CYS A 108 3.90 11.87 15.82
CA CYS A 108 2.47 12.03 15.53
C CYS A 108 2.11 13.44 15.08
N ASP A 109 2.65 14.47 15.72
CA ASP A 109 2.41 15.87 15.33
C ASP A 109 2.97 16.16 13.93
N ARG A 110 4.16 15.64 13.58
CA ARG A 110 4.68 15.75 12.21
C ARG A 110 3.78 15.07 11.18
N MET A 111 3.29 13.87 11.47
CA MET A 111 2.40 13.14 10.57
C MET A 111 1.05 13.85 10.39
N ASN A 112 0.51 14.44 11.45
CA ASN A 112 -0.70 15.24 11.38
C ASN A 112 -0.50 16.50 10.52
N SER A 113 0.61 17.23 10.73
CA SER A 113 0.95 18.39 9.90
C SER A 113 1.17 18.03 8.44
N TRP A 114 1.79 16.88 8.17
CA TRP A 114 1.93 16.36 6.81
C TRP A 114 0.57 16.12 6.16
N ALA A 115 -0.35 15.41 6.83
CA ALA A 115 -1.70 15.17 6.32
C ALA A 115 -2.46 16.47 6.02
N GLN A 116 -2.29 17.49 6.86
CA GLN A 116 -2.86 18.83 6.63
C GLN A 116 -2.23 19.53 5.41
N GLY A 117 -0.93 19.36 5.18
CA GLY A 117 -0.25 19.81 3.97
C GLY A 117 -0.78 19.16 2.70
N GLU A 118 -1.22 17.90 2.79
CA GLU A 118 -1.90 17.15 1.71
C GLU A 118 -3.41 17.50 1.60
N GLY A 119 -3.87 18.56 2.27
CA GLY A 119 -5.26 19.04 2.21
C GLY A 119 -6.26 18.23 3.04
N GLN A 120 -5.80 17.33 3.91
CA GLN A 120 -6.66 16.55 4.80
C GLN A 120 -6.92 17.29 6.13
N PRO A 121 -8.05 17.05 6.82
CA PRO A 121 -8.32 17.70 8.11
C PRO A 121 -7.29 17.37 9.22
N GLY A 122 -6.65 16.20 9.13
CA GLY A 122 -5.62 15.73 10.06
C GLY A 122 -5.46 14.21 10.02
N LEU A 123 -4.58 13.70 10.87
CA LEU A 123 -4.31 12.27 11.04
C LEU A 123 -4.41 11.89 12.53
N GLY A 124 -5.39 11.05 12.85
CA GLY A 124 -5.56 10.51 14.20
C GLY A 124 -4.45 9.50 14.54
N TYR A 125 -4.09 9.41 15.82
CA TYR A 125 -3.12 8.44 16.31
C TYR A 125 -3.52 7.92 17.69
N ILE A 126 -3.09 6.69 17.98
CA ILE A 126 -3.29 6.03 19.28
C ILE A 126 -1.93 5.49 19.71
N PHE A 127 -1.54 5.77 20.95
CA PHE A 127 -0.38 5.12 21.56
C PHE A 127 -0.84 3.87 22.29
N TRP A 128 -0.35 2.71 21.87
CA TRP A 128 -0.47 1.51 22.67
C TRP A 128 0.63 1.52 23.75
N ARG A 129 0.28 1.96 24.95
CA ARG A 129 1.16 1.87 26.12
C ARG A 129 0.72 0.65 26.95
N LYS A 130 1.66 -0.23 27.26
CA LYS A 130 1.46 -1.26 28.28
C LYS A 130 1.39 -0.63 29.66
#